data_AF-A0A7C2IE70-F1
#
_entry.id   AF-A0A7C2IE70-F1
#
_cell.length_a   1.000
_cell.length_b   1.000
_cell.length_c   1.000
_cell.angle_alpha   90.00
_cell.angle_beta   90.00
_cell.angle_gamma   90.00
#
_symmetry.space_group_name_H-M   'P 1'
#
loop_
_entity.id
_entity.type
_entity.pdbx_description
1 polymer ?
#
loop_
_entity_poly.entity_id
_entity_poly.type
_entity_poly.pdbx_seq_one_letter_code
_entity_poly.pdbx_strand_id
1 'polypeptide(L)'
;MPAVQGGFTSAFVEGIPLVEVRGDLDLTNVREFERVLERAARTDRHGVIVSLAGTAYFDSKGVHALLRFAERLATTRQRLMVVAPRGESARRILEIAGVVELMPIYESVQQAL
;
A
#
# COMPACT_ATOMS: atom_id res chain seq x y z
N MET A 1 4.82 10.22 23.45
CA MET A 1 5.35 9.69 22.18
C MET A 1 4.81 10.59 21.08
N PRO A 2 5.64 11.31 20.31
CA PRO A 2 5.12 12.07 19.18
C PRO A 2 4.61 11.09 18.13
N ALA A 3 3.39 11.28 17.64
CA ALA A 3 2.84 10.51 16.53
C ALA A 3 3.76 10.74 15.32
N VAL A 4 4.40 9.68 14.82
CA VAL A 4 5.15 9.75 13.58
C VAL A 4 4.11 9.80 12.46
N GLN A 5 3.77 11.02 12.03
CA GLN A 5 2.86 11.21 10.89
C GLN A 5 3.44 10.47 9.68
N GLY A 6 2.67 9.53 9.14
CA GLY A 6 3.06 8.76 7.97
C GLY A 6 3.42 9.66 6.79
N GLY A 7 4.58 9.42 6.18
CA GLY A 7 5.04 10.09 4.97
C GLY A 7 4.80 9.21 3.75
N PHE A 8 4.27 9.81 2.69
CA PHE A 8 4.05 9.13 1.41
C PHE A 8 5.03 9.66 0.36
N THR A 9 5.80 8.77 -0.26
CA THR A 9 6.68 9.11 -1.38
C THR A 9 6.20 8.39 -2.64
N SER A 10 6.18 9.08 -3.78
CA SER A 10 5.87 8.49 -5.07
C SER A 10 7.13 8.39 -5.93
N ALA A 11 7.42 7.18 -6.42
CA ALA A 11 8.48 6.87 -7.35
C ALA A 11 7.92 6.07 -8.54
N PHE A 12 8.78 5.68 -9.48
CA PHE A 12 8.44 4.78 -10.58
C PHE A 12 9.48 3.67 -10.65
N VAL A 13 9.05 2.44 -10.90
CA VAL A 13 9.92 1.28 -11.08
C VAL A 13 9.46 0.52 -12.32
N GLU A 14 10.35 0.33 -13.29
CA GLU A 14 10.04 -0.27 -14.61
C GLU A 14 8.80 0.36 -15.29
N GLY A 15 8.59 1.67 -15.09
CA GLY A 15 7.44 2.42 -15.63
C GLY A 15 6.15 2.30 -14.81
N ILE A 16 6.09 1.45 -13.78
CA ILE A 16 4.95 1.30 -12.89
C ILE A 16 5.09 2.28 -11.70
N PRO A 17 4.06 3.02 -11.30
CA PRO A 17 4.11 3.90 -10.15
C PRO A 17 4.26 3.11 -8.85
N LEU A 18 5.24 3.51 -8.05
CA LEU A 18 5.54 2.99 -6.72
C LEU A 18 5.16 4.03 -5.66
N VAL A 19 4.33 3.65 -4.69
CA VAL A 19 3.99 4.47 -3.53
C VAL A 19 4.65 3.86 -2.30
N GLU A 20 5.63 4.55 -1.73
CA GLU A 20 6.26 4.16 -0.48
C GLU A 20 5.55 4.82 0.71
N VAL A 21 5.12 4.01 1.65
CA VAL A 21 4.52 4.43 2.92
C VAL A 21 5.56 4.25 4.01
N ARG A 22 5.90 5.34 4.71
CA ARG A 22 6.82 5.32 5.86
C ARG A 22 6.13 5.86 7.09
N GLY A 23 6.38 5.25 8.25
CA GLY A 23 5.75 5.67 9.51
C GLY A 23 4.41 4.98 9.76
N ASP A 24 3.47 5.69 10.38
CA ASP A 24 2.19 5.10 10.80
C ASP A 24 1.10 5.41 9.78
N LEU A 25 0.24 4.43 9.45
CA LEU A 25 -0.95 4.66 8.63
C LEU A 25 -2.22 4.54 9.48
N ASP A 26 -2.86 5.68 9.70
CA ASP A 26 -3.99 5.84 10.62
C ASP A 26 -5.10 6.76 10.05
N LEU A 27 -6.12 7.05 10.86
CA LEU A 27 -7.25 7.89 10.49
C LEU A 27 -6.89 9.30 10.01
N THR A 28 -5.77 9.85 10.45
CA THR A 28 -5.33 11.20 10.15
C THR A 28 -4.75 11.30 8.75
N ASN A 29 -4.11 10.23 8.25
CA ASN A 29 -3.41 10.23 6.97
C ASN A 29 -3.98 9.25 5.92
N VAL A 30 -4.96 8.41 6.28
CA VAL A 30 -5.62 7.49 5.33
C VAL A 30 -6.20 8.21 4.12
N ARG A 31 -6.76 9.41 4.30
CA ARG A 31 -7.30 10.21 3.18
C ARG A 31 -6.20 10.71 2.25
N GLU A 32 -5.03 11.00 2.78
CA GLU A 32 -3.88 11.39 1.98
C GLU A 32 -3.34 10.21 1.19
N PHE A 33 -3.20 9.06 1.85
CA PHE A 33 -2.84 7.79 1.21
C PHE A 33 -3.76 7.47 0.03
N GLU A 34 -5.10 7.51 0.22
CA GLU A 34 -6.07 7.31 -0.86
C GLU A 34 -5.85 8.28 -2.03
N ARG A 35 -5.59 9.57 -1.75
CA ARG A 35 -5.33 10.57 -2.80
C ARG A 35 -4.03 10.32 -3.57
N VAL A 36 -2.98 9.80 -2.90
CA VAL A 36 -1.71 9.46 -3.54
C VAL A 36 -1.89 8.23 -4.44
N LEU A 37 -2.55 7.19 -3.93
CA LEU A 37 -2.88 5.99 -4.69
C LEU A 37 -3.72 6.31 -5.94
N GLU A 38 -4.72 7.16 -5.81
CA GLU A 38 -5.53 7.58 -6.96
C GLU A 38 -4.73 8.33 -8.02
N ARG A 39 -3.77 9.17 -7.60
CA ARG A 39 -2.88 9.86 -8.55
C ARG A 39 -1.98 8.86 -9.27
N ALA A 40 -1.44 7.87 -8.55
CA ALA A 40 -0.65 6.79 -9.13
C ALA A 40 -1.46 5.99 -10.17
N ALA A 41 -2.67 5.55 -9.84
CA ALA A 41 -3.56 4.79 -10.74
C ALA A 41 -4.06 5.56 -11.97
N ARG A 42 -4.02 6.90 -11.93
CA ARG A 42 -4.28 7.74 -13.11
C ARG A 42 -3.07 7.87 -14.02
N THR A 43 -1.87 7.63 -13.48
CA THR A 43 -0.60 7.80 -14.22
C THR A 43 -0.29 6.58 -15.07
N ASP A 44 -0.60 5.38 -14.57
CA ASP A 44 -0.39 4.13 -15.29
C ASP A 44 -1.67 3.28 -15.35
N ARG A 45 -1.88 2.57 -16.47
CA ARG A 45 -3.09 1.76 -16.69
C ARG A 45 -2.87 0.27 -16.40
N HIS A 46 -1.68 -0.15 -16.01
CA HIS A 46 -1.34 -1.56 -15.76
C HIS A 46 -1.41 -1.86 -14.26
N GLY A 47 -0.94 -0.97 -13.41
CA GLY A 47 -1.09 -1.13 -11.97
C GLY A 47 -0.39 -0.10 -11.11
N VAL A 48 -0.44 -0.34 -9.80
CA VAL A 48 0.22 0.47 -8.78
C VAL A 48 0.93 -0.44 -7.80
N ILE A 49 2.19 -0.16 -7.49
CA ILE A 49 2.95 -0.83 -6.43
C ILE A 49 2.86 0.01 -5.17
N VAL A 50 2.56 -0.61 -4.04
CA VAL A 50 2.54 0.03 -2.71
C VAL A 50 3.55 -0.67 -1.83
N SER A 51 4.61 0.03 -1.44
CA SER A 51 5.58 -0.46 -0.47
C SER A 51 5.22 0.02 0.92
N LEU A 52 4.96 -0.94 1.82
CA LEU A 52 4.77 -0.72 3.25
C LEU A 52 6.08 -0.96 4.03
N ALA A 53 7.22 -1.04 3.34
CA ALA A 53 8.52 -1.18 3.97
C ALA A 53 8.82 0.07 4.82
N GLY A 54 9.05 -0.12 6.12
CA GLY A 54 9.21 0.96 7.09
C GLY A 54 7.90 1.53 7.63
N THR A 55 6.77 0.83 7.41
CA THR A 55 5.49 1.16 8.06
C THR A 55 5.40 0.44 9.40
N ALA A 56 5.41 1.21 10.49
CA ALA A 56 5.44 0.66 11.85
C ALA A 56 4.05 0.27 12.37
N TYR A 57 3.02 0.97 11.91
CA TYR A 57 1.65 0.80 12.37
C TYR A 57 0.63 0.88 11.25
N PHE A 58 -0.42 0.06 11.34
CA PHE A 58 -1.55 0.02 10.43
C PHE A 58 -2.84 -0.18 11.23
N ASP A 59 -3.77 0.77 11.15
CA ASP A 59 -5.13 0.63 11.66
C ASP A 59 -5.99 -0.21 10.69
N SER A 60 -7.02 -0.86 11.22
CA SER A 60 -8.17 -1.41 10.48
C SER A 60 -8.68 -0.52 9.34
N LYS A 61 -8.69 0.81 9.51
CA LYS A 61 -9.11 1.75 8.45
C LYS A 61 -8.10 1.83 7.31
N GLY A 62 -6.81 1.75 7.62
CA GLY A 62 -5.75 1.64 6.63
C GLY A 62 -5.88 0.38 5.81
N VAL A 63 -6.10 -0.76 6.49
CA VAL A 63 -6.36 -2.04 5.83
C VAL A 63 -7.57 -1.95 4.90
N HIS A 64 -8.67 -1.40 5.41
CA HIS A 64 -9.90 -1.28 4.64
C HIS A 64 -9.75 -0.34 3.43
N ALA A 65 -9.01 0.76 3.56
CA ALA A 65 -8.70 1.65 2.45
C ALA A 65 -7.89 0.94 1.35
N LEU A 66 -6.90 0.14 1.74
CA LEU A 66 -6.10 -0.66 0.81
C LEU A 66 -6.95 -1.70 0.06
N LEU A 67 -7.80 -2.43 0.78
CA LEU A 67 -8.72 -3.43 0.20
C LEU A 67 -9.68 -2.78 -0.78
N ARG A 68 -10.36 -1.70 -0.37
CA ARG A 68 -11.28 -0.96 -1.25
C ARG A 68 -10.58 -0.42 -2.50
N PHE A 69 -9.34 0.01 -2.36
CA PHE A 69 -8.55 0.47 -3.49
C PHE A 69 -8.22 -0.68 -4.45
N ALA A 70 -7.83 -1.85 -3.92
CA ALA A 70 -7.60 -3.06 -4.72
C ALA A 70 -8.85 -3.47 -5.52
N GLU A 71 -10.01 -3.52 -4.85
CA GLU A 71 -11.29 -3.82 -5.50
C GLU A 71 -11.60 -2.82 -6.61
N ARG A 72 -11.38 -1.53 -6.36
CA ARG A 72 -11.57 -0.49 -7.36
C ARG A 72 -10.62 -0.64 -8.55
N LEU A 73 -9.34 -0.92 -8.33
CA LEU A 73 -8.40 -1.17 -9.43
C LEU A 73 -8.78 -2.38 -10.27
N ALA A 74 -9.32 -3.43 -9.63
CA ALA A 74 -9.83 -4.58 -10.35
C ALA A 74 -10.97 -4.20 -11.34
N THR A 75 -11.83 -3.23 -10.98
CA THR A 75 -12.89 -2.74 -11.90
C THR A 75 -12.34 -2.09 -13.16
N THR A 76 -11.13 -1.53 -13.10
CA THR A 76 -10.45 -0.89 -14.23
C THR A 76 -9.40 -1.79 -14.88
N ARG A 77 -9.37 -3.09 -14.53
CA ARG A 77 -8.36 -4.08 -14.95
C ARG A 77 -6.91 -3.70 -14.57
N GLN A 78 -6.74 -2.83 -13.58
CA GLN A 78 -5.45 -2.50 -13.00
C GLN A 78 -5.15 -3.46 -11.84
N ARG A 79 -3.87 -3.72 -11.59
CA ARG A 79 -3.41 -4.53 -10.45
C ARG A 79 -2.88 -3.66 -9.33
N LEU A 80 -3.29 -3.96 -8.09
CA LEU A 80 -2.60 -3.48 -6.90
C LEU A 80 -1.56 -4.50 -6.48
N MET A 81 -0.31 -4.06 -6.36
CA MET A 81 0.78 -4.91 -5.88
C MET A 81 1.27 -4.36 -4.56
N VAL A 82 1.05 -5.10 -3.47
CA VAL A 82 1.43 -4.64 -2.13
C VAL A 82 2.72 -5.33 -1.72
N VAL A 83 3.71 -4.55 -1.31
CA VAL A 83 5.01 -5.02 -0.85
C VAL A 83 5.07 -4.79 0.66
N ALA A 84 5.17 -5.87 1.42
CA ALA A 84 5.40 -5.84 2.86
C ALA A 84 6.47 -6.89 3.20
N PRO A 85 7.72 -6.46 3.47
CA PRO A 85 8.81 -7.38 3.79
C PRO A 85 8.51 -8.26 5.00
N ARG A 86 9.00 -9.51 4.97
CA ARG A 86 8.87 -10.42 6.12
C ARG A 86 9.60 -9.86 7.34
N GLY A 87 8.96 -9.99 8.51
CA GLY A 87 9.52 -9.54 9.78
C GLY A 87 9.15 -8.10 10.17
N GLU A 88 8.52 -7.34 9.27
CA GLU A 88 8.00 -6.00 9.59
C GLU A 88 6.60 -6.04 10.21
N SER A 89 6.29 -5.03 11.03
CA SER A 89 5.00 -4.89 11.71
C SER A 89 3.84 -4.86 10.73
N ALA A 90 3.97 -4.12 9.61
CA ALA A 90 2.94 -4.04 8.58
C ALA A 90 2.56 -5.41 8.01
N ARG A 91 3.54 -6.30 7.74
CA ARG A 91 3.28 -7.65 7.23
C ARG A 91 2.43 -8.45 8.21
N ARG A 92 2.79 -8.42 9.50
CA ARG A 92 2.06 -9.14 10.55
C ARG A 92 0.62 -8.63 10.70
N ILE A 93 0.41 -7.32 10.57
CA ILE A 93 -0.94 -6.72 10.65
C ILE A 93 -1.79 -7.18 9.45
N LEU A 94 -1.23 -7.20 8.24
CA LEU A 94 -1.92 -7.70 7.05
C LEU A 94 -2.28 -9.18 7.17
N GLU A 95 -1.40 -9.99 7.77
CA GLU A 95 -1.65 -11.41 8.05
C GLU A 95 -2.79 -11.58 9.06
N ILE A 96 -2.75 -10.86 10.18
CA ILE A 96 -3.80 -10.90 11.21
C ILE A 96 -5.15 -10.44 10.64
N ALA A 97 -5.14 -9.43 9.77
CA ALA A 97 -6.33 -8.90 9.12
C ALA A 97 -6.84 -9.76 7.96
N GLY A 98 -6.19 -10.88 7.62
CA GLY A 98 -6.59 -11.77 6.52
C GLY A 98 -6.37 -11.18 5.13
N VAL A 99 -5.64 -10.06 5.00
CA VAL A 99 -5.43 -9.39 3.69
C VAL A 99 -4.60 -10.25 2.75
N VAL A 100 -3.67 -11.03 3.30
CA VAL A 100 -2.84 -11.98 2.56
C VAL A 100 -3.65 -13.08 1.86
N GLU A 101 -4.89 -13.32 2.28
CA GLU A 101 -5.81 -14.28 1.63
C GLU A 101 -6.65 -13.61 0.53
N LEU A 102 -6.81 -12.28 0.60
CA LEU A 102 -7.62 -11.50 -0.33
C LEU A 102 -6.80 -10.97 -1.52
N MET A 103 -5.50 -10.74 -1.34
CA MET A 103 -4.61 -10.26 -2.41
C MET A 103 -3.16 -10.71 -2.20
N PRO A 104 -2.36 -10.82 -3.28
CA PRO A 104 -0.95 -11.16 -3.16
C PRO A 104 -0.16 -10.04 -2.46
N ILE A 105 0.59 -10.41 -1.42
CA ILE A 105 1.53 -9.53 -0.72
C ILE A 105 2.95 -10.02 -0.96
N TYR A 106 3.75 -9.19 -1.63
CA TYR A 106 5.12 -9.45 -2.02
C TYR A 106 6.10 -9.03 -0.92
N GLU A 107 7.30 -9.59 -0.91
CA GLU A 107 8.33 -9.25 0.10
C GLU A 107 9.25 -8.13 -0.37
N SER A 108 9.29 -7.87 -1.67
CA SER A 108 10.07 -6.78 -2.26
C SER A 108 9.39 -6.23 -3.52
N VAL A 109 9.75 -4.99 -3.90
CA VAL A 109 9.28 -4.37 -5.15
C VAL A 109 9.69 -5.21 -6.35
N GLN A 110 10.88 -5.80 -6.36
CA GLN A 110 11.34 -6.65 -7.47
C GLN A 110 10.50 -7.91 -7.68
N GLN A 111 9.89 -8.46 -6.62
CA GLN A 111 8.98 -9.60 -6.74
C GLN A 111 7.57 -9.20 -7.22
N ALA A 112 7.21 -7.92 -7.07
CA ALA A 112 5.92 -7.40 -7.48
C ALA A 112 5.86 -7.08 -8.97
N LEU A 113 7.01 -6.81 -9.61
CA LEU A 113 7.14 -6.46 -11.03
C LEU A 113 6.77 -7.61 -11.97
#